data_AF-A0A7J9M1N2-F1
#
_entry.id   AF-A0A7J9M1N2-F1
#
_cell.length_a   1.000
_cell.length_b   1.000
_cell.length_c   1.000
_cell.angle_alpha   90.00
_cell.angle_beta   90.00
_cell.angle_gamma   90.00
#
_symmetry.space_group_name_H-M   'P 1'
#
loop_
_entity.id
_entity.type
_entity.pdbx_description
1 polymer ?
#
loop_
_entity_poly.entity_id
_entity_poly.type
_entity_poly.pdbx_seq_one_letter_code
_entity_poly.pdbx_strand_id
1 'polypeptide(L)' 'MDTTQLGTVIMKLGAANAKATLNLYNEMIKKPGSPQALKALNMCVEAYKYAILSFEMVSSELVEDPE' A
#
# COMPACT_ATOMS: atom_id res chain seq x y z
N MET A 1 20.92 -14.81 -9.47
CA MET A 1 19.81 -14.29 -8.64
C MET A 1 18.80 -13.72 -9.62
N ASP A 2 17.61 -14.30 -9.67
CA ASP A 2 16.56 -13.80 -10.56
C ASP A 2 16.04 -12.47 -9.99
N THR A 3 16.39 -11.38 -10.66
CA THR A 3 16.02 -10.02 -10.26
C THR A 3 14.52 -9.79 -10.35
N THR A 4 13.82 -10.56 -11.19
CA THR A 4 12.35 -10.52 -11.36
C THR A 4 11.66 -11.09 -10.13
N GLN A 5 12.10 -12.26 -9.64
CA GLN A 5 11.61 -12.82 -8.39
C GLN A 5 11.84 -11.91 -7.17
N LEU A 6 13.02 -11.30 -7.07
CA LEU A 6 13.29 -10.33 -6.01
C LEU A 6 12.34 -9.13 -6.09
N GLY A 7 12.13 -8.60 -7.31
CA GLY A 7 11.18 -7.51 -7.57
C GLY A 7 9.77 -7.87 -7.13
N THR A 8 9.26 -9.04 -7.51
CA THR A 8 7.94 -9.53 -7.09
C THR A 8 7.81 -9.63 -5.57
N VAL A 9 8.83 -10.16 -4.88
CA VAL A 9 8.83 -10.26 -3.41
C VAL A 9 8.76 -8.88 -2.76
N ILE A 10 9.55 -7.92 -3.24
CA ILE A 10 9.56 -6.55 -2.73
C ILE A 10 8.19 -5.89 -2.94
N MET A 11 7.58 -6.04 -4.11
CA MET A 11 6.26 -5.47 -4.41
C MET A 11 5.17 -6.08 -3.51
N LYS A 12 5.18 -7.41 -3.32
CA LYS A 12 4.25 -8.08 -2.39
C LYS A 12 4.41 -7.60 -0.95
N LEU A 13 5.64 -7.42 -0.48
CA LEU A 13 5.91 -6.86 0.86
C LEU A 13 5.42 -5.41 0.97
N GLY A 14 5.64 -4.59 -0.06
CA GLY A 14 5.12 -3.23 -0.15
C GLY A 14 3.59 -3.19 -0.03
N ALA A 15 2.88 -4.02 -0.80
CA ALA A 15 1.43 -4.13 -0.74
C ALA A 15 0.92 -4.59 0.64
N ALA A 16 1.56 -5.60 1.24
CA ALA A 16 1.19 -6.10 2.56
C ALA A 16 1.36 -5.02 3.65
N ASN A 17 2.49 -4.32 3.64
CA ASN A 17 2.77 -3.23 4.58
C ASN A 17 1.81 -2.05 4.39
N ALA A 18 1.52 -1.69 3.14
CA ALA A 18 0.57 -0.63 2.83
C ALA A 18 -0.85 -0.96 3.32
N LYS A 19 -1.31 -2.20 3.14
CA LYS A 19 -2.59 -2.69 3.69
C LYS A 19 -2.62 -2.64 5.22
N ALA A 20 -1.55 -3.06 5.89
CA ALA A 20 -1.47 -3.03 7.35
C ALA A 20 -1.56 -1.59 7.89
N THR A 21 -0.83 -0.65 7.28
CA THR A 21 -0.88 0.76 7.66
C THR A 21 -2.24 1.40 7.37
N LEU A 22 -2.86 1.08 6.23
CA LEU A 22 -4.22 1.56 5.92
C LEU A 22 -5.23 1.13 6.99
N ASN A 23 -5.16 -0.12 7.45
CA ASN A 23 -6.02 -0.61 8.53
C ASN A 23 -5.82 0.19 9.82
N LEU A 24 -4.57 0.50 10.18
CA LEU A 24 -4.27 1.35 11.34
C LEU A 24 -4.90 2.73 11.21
N TYR A 25 -4.78 3.38 10.05
CA TYR A 25 -5.42 4.69 9.84
C TYR A 25 -6.94 4.63 9.91
N ASN A 26 -7.56 3.59 9.36
CA ASN A 26 -9.00 3.36 9.46
C ASN A 26 -9.45 3.21 10.93
N GLU A 27 -8.66 2.54 11.77
CA GLU A 27 -8.93 2.46 13.21
C GLU A 27 -8.69 3.78 13.95
N MET A 28 -7.68 4.56 13.52
CA MET A 28 -7.40 5.88 14.11
C MET A 28 -8.51 6.89 13.81
N ILE A 29 -9.09 6.86 12.62
CA ILE A 29 -10.20 7.76 12.21
C ILE A 29 -11.45 7.57 13.07
N LYS A 30 -11.68 6.37 13.59
CA LYS A 30 -12.81 6.08 14.49
C LYS A 30 -12.64 6.71 15.88
N LYS A 31 -11.42 7.09 16.26
CA LYS A 31 -11.14 7.67 17.58
C LYS A 31 -11.41 9.18 17.56
N PRO A 32 -11.93 9.78 18.65
CA PRO A 32 -12.07 11.22 18.75
C PRO A 32 -10.73 11.93 18.55
N GLY A 33 -10.73 13.02 17.79
CA GLY A 33 -9.52 13.80 17.48
C GLY A 33 -9.88 15.19 16.97
N SER A 34 -8.87 16.03 16.72
CA SER A 34 -9.10 17.35 16.14
C SER A 34 -9.53 17.24 14.67
N PRO A 35 -10.32 18.19 14.15
CA PRO A 35 -10.67 18.23 12.72
C PRO A 35 -9.45 18.22 11.79
N GLN A 36 -8.36 18.86 12.20
CA GLN A 36 -7.11 18.89 11.46
C GLN A 36 -6.44 17.51 11.42
N ALA A 37 -6.43 16.79 12.55
CA ALA A 37 -5.91 15.42 12.60
C ALA A 37 -6.76 14.48 11.73
N LEU A 38 -8.08 14.60 11.79
CA LEU A 38 -8.98 13.80 10.94
C LEU A 38 -8.75 14.08 9.45
N LYS A 39 -8.57 15.35 9.05
CA LYS A 39 -8.24 15.71 7.68
C LYS A 39 -6.92 15.08 7.23
N ALA A 40 -5.89 15.13 8.08
CA ALA A 40 -4.59 14.50 7.79
C ALA A 40 -4.73 12.98 7.63
N LEU A 41 -5.44 12.31 8.54
CA LEU A 41 -5.66 10.86 8.47
C LEU A 41 -6.41 10.44 7.21
N ASN A 42 -7.44 11.19 6.80
CA ASN A 42 -8.16 10.91 5.56
C ASN A 42 -7.27 11.05 4.32
N MET A 43 -6.37 12.05 4.29
CA MET A 43 -5.38 12.16 3.20
C MET A 43 -4.42 10.97 3.18
N CYS A 44 -3.96 10.50 4.35
CA CYS A 44 -3.14 9.30 4.46
C CYS A 44 -3.88 8.06 3.96
N VAL A 45 -5.17 7.89 4.29
CA VAL A 45 -6.00 6.78 3.80
C VAL A 45 -6.03 6.73 2.28
N GLU A 46 -6.29 7.86 1.61
CA GLU A 46 -6.31 7.92 0.14
C GLU A 46 -4.94 7.63 -0.47
N ALA A 47 -3.86 8.17 0.11
CA ALA A 47 -2.50 7.88 -0.34
C ALA A 47 -2.15 6.38 -0.24
N TYR A 48 -2.57 5.71 0.84
CA TYR A 48 -2.30 4.29 1.03
C TYR A 48 -3.17 3.40 0.16
N LYS A 49 -4.42 3.78 -0.15
CA LYS A 49 -5.22 3.10 -1.19
C LYS A 49 -4.50 3.12 -2.54
N TYR A 50 -3.97 4.27 -2.93
CA TYR A 50 -3.19 4.40 -4.16
C TYR A 50 -1.91 3.55 -4.11
N ALA A 51 -1.14 3.61 -3.02
CA ALA A 51 0.08 2.84 -2.86
C ALA A 51 -0.14 1.32 -2.97
N ILE A 52 -1.23 0.79 -2.39
CA ILE A 52 -1.59 -0.63 -2.51
C ILE A 52 -1.80 -1.00 -3.98
N LEU A 53 -2.59 -0.21 -4.71
CA LEU A 53 -2.84 -0.44 -6.15
C LEU A 53 -1.54 -0.41 -6.95
N SER A 54 -0.64 0.54 -6.68
CA SER A 54 0.65 0.63 -7.35
C SER A 54 1.52 -0.61 -7.10
N PHE A 55 1.63 -1.09 -5.85
CA PHE A 55 2.41 -2.28 -5.54
C PHE A 55 1.81 -3.56 -6.15
N GLU A 56 0.49 -3.68 -6.17
CA GLU A 56 -0.19 -4.85 -6.75
C GLU A 56 -0.05 -4.88 -8.28
N MET A 57 -0.22 -3.74 -8.95
CA MET A 57 -0.09 -3.62 -10.41
C MET A 57 1.33 -3.93 -10.89
N VAL A 58 2.34 -3.38 -10.22
CA VAL A 58 3.74 -3.68 -10.57
C VAL A 58 4.07 -5.15 -10.27
N SER A 59 3.46 -5.75 -9.25
CA SER A 59 3.61 -7.20 -9.03
C SER A 59 3.02 -8.04 -10.16
N SER A 60 2.00 -7.58 -10.89
CA SER A 60 1.48 -8.31 -12.06
C SER A 60 2.31 -8.08 -13.32
N GLU A 61 2.79 -6.86 -13.56
CA GLU A 61 3.62 -6.54 -14.73
C GLU A 61 4.99 -7.23 -14.69
N LEU A 62 5.53 -7.48 -13.50
CA LEU A 62 6.79 -8.23 -13.34
C LEU A 62 6.66 -9.74 -13.62
N VAL A 63 5.46 -10.29 -13.81
CA VAL A 63 5.26 -11.75 -14.01
C VAL A 63 5.29 -12.14 -15.49
N GLU A 64 5.21 -11.18 -16.41
CA GLU A 64 5.27 -11.42 -17.84
C GLU A 64 6.70 -11.25 -18.38
N ASP A 65 7.49 -12.32 -18.33
CA ASP A 65 8.63 -12.47 -19.24
C ASP A 65 8.13 -13.34 -20.40
N PRO A 66 7.94 -12.80 -21.63
CA PRO A 66 7.55 -13.61 -22.77
C PRO A 66 8.74 -14.51 -23.18
N GLU A 67 8.50 -15.82 -23.25
CA GLU A 67 9.38 -16.81 -23.88
C GLU A 67 9.68 -16.49 -25.35
#